data_AF-A0A317Z553-F1
#
_entry.id   AF-A0A317Z553-F1
#
_cell.length_a   1.000
_cell.length_b   1.000
_cell.length_c   1.000
_cell.angle_alpha   90.00
_cell.angle_beta   90.00
_cell.angle_gamma   90.00
#
_symmetry.space_group_name_H-M   'P 1'
#
loop_
_entity.id
_entity.type
_entity.pdbx_description
1 polymer ?
#
loop_
_entity_poly.entity_id
_entity_poly.type
_entity_poly.pdbx_seq_one_letter_code
_entity_poly.pdbx_strand_id
1 'polypeptide(L)'
;RMIANQKEDIHVLDGHFLNIPVDAHFDTIVSTFAFHHLDHVSKRETLTYLKSFLIDEGQVILVDTLFESEADKARMIETYRDKGYVNLVEDLETEY
;
A
#
# COMPACT_ATOMS: atom_id res chain seq x y z
N ARG A 1 -8.04 14.47 -0.09
CA ARG A 1 -9.36 14.09 -0.66
C ARG A 1 -10.02 15.25 -1.38
N MET A 2 -10.35 16.36 -0.71
CA MET A 2 -11.05 17.52 -1.33
C MET A 2 -10.30 18.17 -2.52
N ILE A 3 -8.97 18.29 -2.44
CA ILE A 3 -8.15 18.87 -3.54
C ILE A 3 -8.09 17.95 -4.76
N ALA A 4 -8.05 16.61 -4.57
CA ALA A 4 -8.02 15.66 -5.67
C ALA A 4 -9.33 15.67 -6.47
N ASN A 5 -10.47 15.63 -5.76
CA ASN A 5 -11.81 15.67 -6.38
C ASN A 5 -12.15 17.00 -7.07
N GLN A 6 -11.46 18.10 -6.70
CA GLN A 6 -11.78 19.45 -7.21
C GLN A 6 -10.90 19.88 -8.39
N LYS A 7 -9.74 19.28 -8.59
CA LYS A 7 -8.78 19.71 -9.62
C LYS A 7 -8.65 18.76 -10.80
N GLU A 8 -8.95 17.49 -10.59
CA GLU A 8 -8.85 16.44 -11.61
C GLU A 8 -10.20 15.70 -11.63
N ASP A 9 -10.65 15.24 -12.81
CA ASP A 9 -11.89 14.47 -12.96
C ASP A 9 -11.69 13.03 -12.43
N ILE A 10 -11.44 12.93 -11.12
CA ILE A 10 -11.07 11.70 -10.42
C ILE A 10 -12.14 11.40 -9.37
N HIS A 11 -12.65 10.16 -9.41
CA HIS A 11 -13.54 9.63 -8.38
C HIS A 11 -12.73 9.06 -7.22
N VAL A 12 -12.74 9.74 -6.07
CA VAL A 12 -12.13 9.23 -4.83
C VAL A 12 -13.21 8.60 -3.95
N LEU A 13 -13.01 7.32 -3.61
CA LEU A 13 -13.89 6.54 -2.74
C LEU A 13 -13.11 6.08 -1.51
N ASP A 14 -13.78 6.03 -0.36
CA ASP A 14 -13.23 5.41 0.84
C ASP A 14 -13.35 3.88 0.71
N GLY A 15 -12.27 3.14 0.95
CA GLY A 15 -12.25 1.69 0.80
C GLY A 15 -11.09 1.03 1.54
N HIS A 16 -11.04 -0.29 1.46
CA HIS A 16 -9.97 -1.12 2.00
C HIS A 16 -9.47 -2.08 0.91
N PHE A 17 -8.21 -2.55 0.99
CA PHE A 17 -7.64 -3.47 0.00
C PHE A 17 -8.46 -4.74 -0.24
N LEU A 18 -9.20 -5.20 0.76
CA LEU A 18 -10.09 -6.37 0.70
C LEU A 18 -11.57 -6.02 0.51
N ASN A 19 -11.89 -4.74 0.31
CA ASN A 19 -13.24 -4.25 0.13
C ASN A 19 -13.22 -2.95 -0.69
N ILE A 20 -13.07 -3.10 -2.01
CA ILE A 20 -13.09 -1.97 -2.95
C ILE A 20 -14.54 -1.73 -3.36
N PRO A 21 -15.10 -0.52 -3.14
CA PRO A 21 -16.53 -0.24 -3.34
C PRO A 21 -16.86 0.08 -4.80
N VAL A 22 -16.42 -0.75 -5.74
CA VAL A 22 -16.65 -0.58 -7.18
C VAL A 22 -17.03 -1.90 -7.83
N ASP A 23 -17.88 -1.81 -8.87
CA ASP A 23 -18.23 -2.92 -9.74
C ASP A 23 -17.72 -2.59 -11.16
N ALA A 24 -16.41 -2.71 -11.34
CA ALA A 24 -15.71 -2.36 -12.58
C ALA A 24 -14.45 -3.20 -12.75
N HIS A 25 -13.99 -3.36 -13.99
CA HIS A 25 -12.69 -3.94 -14.29
C HIS A 25 -11.68 -2.87 -14.71
N PHE A 26 -10.39 -3.14 -14.50
CA PHE A 26 -9.30 -2.19 -14.72
C PHE A 26 -8.19 -2.81 -15.59
N ASP A 27 -7.62 -2.01 -16.48
CA ASP A 27 -6.39 -2.34 -17.20
C ASP A 27 -5.18 -2.35 -16.27
N THR A 28 -5.17 -1.45 -15.28
CA THR A 28 -4.03 -1.28 -14.37
C THR A 28 -4.52 -0.85 -12.99
N ILE A 29 -4.04 -1.55 -11.97
CA ILE A 29 -4.23 -1.20 -10.56
C ILE A 29 -2.87 -0.77 -10.01
N VAL A 30 -2.78 0.43 -9.44
CA VAL A 30 -1.55 0.96 -8.85
C VAL A 30 -1.76 1.15 -7.35
N SER A 31 -0.84 0.59 -6.55
CA SER A 31 -0.74 0.88 -5.12
C SER A 31 0.63 1.47 -4.82
N THR A 32 0.65 2.60 -4.14
CA THR A 32 1.89 3.29 -3.74
C THR A 32 1.90 3.53 -2.23
N PHE A 33 2.96 3.11 -1.53
CA PHE A 33 3.20 3.40 -0.11
C PHE A 33 2.02 3.01 0.81
N ALA A 34 1.41 1.85 0.55
CA ALA A 34 0.21 1.41 1.26
C ALA A 34 0.12 -0.11 1.43
N PHE A 35 0.79 -0.88 0.57
CA PHE A 35 0.76 -2.34 0.58
C PHE A 35 1.65 -2.90 1.72
N HIS A 36 2.63 -2.13 2.20
CA HIS A 36 3.52 -2.48 3.32
C HIS A 36 2.83 -2.59 4.69
N HIS A 37 1.58 -2.14 4.84
CA HIS A 37 0.83 -2.26 6.10
C HIS A 37 0.06 -3.58 6.21
N LEU A 38 0.04 -4.37 5.14
CA LEU A 38 -0.62 -5.66 5.12
C LEU A 38 0.31 -6.74 5.67
N ASP A 39 -0.19 -7.59 6.56
CA ASP A 39 0.51 -8.80 6.95
C ASP A 39 0.62 -9.80 5.78
N HIS A 40 1.44 -10.84 5.94
CA HIS A 40 1.67 -11.84 4.89
C HIS A 40 0.40 -12.53 4.38
N VAL A 41 -0.62 -12.71 5.22
CA VAL A 41 -1.89 -13.35 4.84
C VAL A 41 -2.70 -12.37 4.00
N SER A 42 -2.86 -11.15 4.52
CA SER A 42 -3.60 -10.05 3.90
C SER A 42 -3.00 -9.64 2.56
N LYS A 43 -1.66 -9.67 2.40
CA LYS A 43 -0.97 -9.44 1.12
C LYS A 43 -1.42 -10.44 0.05
N ARG A 44 -1.52 -11.73 0.40
CA ARG A 44 -1.94 -12.80 -0.53
C ARG A 44 -3.42 -12.67 -0.90
N GLU A 45 -4.27 -12.42 0.08
CA GLU A 45 -5.70 -12.22 -0.13
C GLU A 45 -5.95 -11.00 -1.00
N THR A 46 -5.27 -9.90 -0.69
CA THR A 46 -5.34 -8.65 -1.47
C THR A 46 -4.91 -8.87 -2.90
N LEU A 47 -3.76 -9.51 -3.16
CA LEU A 47 -3.33 -9.77 -4.54
C LEU A 47 -4.33 -10.62 -5.33
N THR A 48 -4.96 -11.60 -4.67
CA THR A 48 -5.99 -12.44 -5.30
C THR A 48 -7.23 -11.61 -5.60
N TYR A 49 -7.66 -10.78 -4.66
CA TYR A 49 -8.81 -9.90 -4.80
C TYR A 49 -8.58 -8.84 -5.89
N LEU A 50 -7.45 -8.13 -5.88
CA LEU A 50 -7.08 -7.16 -6.92
C LEU A 50 -7.07 -7.78 -8.31
N LYS A 51 -6.54 -9.01 -8.44
CA LYS A 51 -6.56 -9.75 -9.72
C LYS A 51 -7.97 -10.00 -10.25
N SER A 52 -8.97 -10.20 -9.40
CA SER A 52 -10.35 -10.38 -9.87
C SER A 52 -10.97 -9.13 -10.50
N PHE A 53 -10.40 -7.95 -10.27
CA PHE A 53 -10.81 -6.71 -10.92
C PHE A 53 -10.03 -6.42 -12.20
N LEU A 54 -9.03 -7.21 -12.57
CA LEU A 54 -8.29 -6.97 -13.81
C LEU A 54 -9.06 -7.51 -15.01
N ILE A 55 -8.91 -6.83 -16.15
CA ILE A 55 -9.23 -7.41 -17.46
C ILE A 55 -8.16 -8.44 -17.87
N ASP A 56 -8.40 -9.13 -18.99
CA ASP A 56 -7.37 -9.95 -19.64
C ASP A 56 -6.13 -9.10 -19.95
N GLU A 57 -4.93 -9.63 -19.65
CA GLU A 57 -3.64 -8.93 -19.78
C GLU A 57 -3.49 -7.66 -18.89
N GLY A 58 -4.42 -7.42 -17.96
CA GLY A 58 -4.30 -6.35 -16.97
C GLY A 58 -3.16 -6.57 -15.99
N GLN A 59 -2.70 -5.50 -15.33
CA GLN A 59 -1.55 -5.55 -14.42
C GLN A 59 -1.79 -4.88 -13.07
N VAL A 60 -1.11 -5.39 -12.04
CA VAL A 60 -0.98 -4.74 -10.73
C VAL A 60 0.44 -4.19 -10.60
N ILE A 61 0.57 -2.89 -10.32
CA ILE A 61 1.83 -2.23 -10.03
C ILE A 61 1.85 -1.88 -8.53
N LEU A 62 2.80 -2.45 -7.81
CA LEU A 62 3.07 -2.13 -6.41
C LEU A 62 4.36 -1.33 -6.32
N VAL A 63 4.29 -0.15 -5.73
CA VAL A 63 5.46 0.70 -5.44
C VAL A 63 5.49 0.93 -3.95
N ASP A 64 6.42 0.29 -3.26
CA ASP A 64 6.43 0.34 -1.80
C ASP A 64 7.83 0.37 -1.19
N THR A 65 7.87 0.63 0.12
CA THR A 65 9.09 0.51 0.92
C THR A 65 9.44 -0.96 1.08
N LEU A 66 10.69 -1.32 0.78
CA LEU A 66 11.20 -2.68 0.91
C LEU A 66 12.50 -2.66 1.69
N PHE A 67 12.68 -3.68 2.53
CA PHE A 67 13.92 -3.95 3.24
C PHE A 67 14.60 -5.19 2.65
N GLU A 68 15.93 -5.19 2.67
CA GLU A 68 16.72 -6.35 2.27
C GLU A 68 16.49 -7.54 3.22
N SER A 69 16.28 -7.27 4.51
CA SER A 69 15.89 -8.25 5.51
C SER A 69 15.20 -7.60 6.71
N GLU A 70 14.54 -8.42 7.55
CA GLU A 70 14.02 -7.98 8.85
C GLU A 70 15.11 -7.40 9.76
N ALA A 71 16.34 -7.91 9.66
CA ALA A 71 17.47 -7.36 10.40
C ALA A 71 17.83 -5.95 9.91
N ASP A 72 17.74 -5.69 8.61
CA ASP A 72 17.99 -4.36 8.03
C ASP A 72 16.93 -3.36 8.45
N LYS A 73 15.66 -3.79 8.46
CA LYS A 73 14.55 -3.01 9.01
C LYS A 73 14.79 -2.65 10.47
N ALA A 74 15.11 -3.63 11.31
CA ALA A 74 15.37 -3.41 12.73
C ALA A 74 16.56 -2.46 12.96
N ARG A 75 17.65 -2.58 12.20
CA ARG A 75 18.79 -1.65 12.26
C ARG A 75 18.40 -0.23 11.87
N MET A 76 17.54 -0.08 10.88
CA MET A 76 17.07 1.23 10.43
C MET A 76 16.18 1.90 11.49
N ILE A 77 15.26 1.15 12.10
CA ILE A 77 14.41 1.60 13.21
C ILE A 77 15.29 2.13 14.35
N GLU A 78 16.28 1.36 14.79
CA GLU A 78 17.17 1.77 15.88
C GLU A 78 17.95 3.04 15.53
N THR A 79 18.48 3.12 14.31
CA THR A 79 19.23 4.29 13.83
C THR A 79 18.40 5.58 13.89
N TYR A 80 17.10 5.51 13.60
CA TYR A 80 16.22 6.68 13.61
C TYR A 80 15.62 6.96 14.99
N ARG A 81 15.49 5.93 15.83
CA ARG A 81 15.17 6.06 17.25
C ARG A 81 16.24 6.87 17.97
N ASP A 82 17.52 6.56 17.74
CA ASP A 82 18.66 7.30 18.32
C ASP A 82 18.73 8.77 17.86
N LYS A 83 18.22 9.06 16.65
CA LYS A 83 18.15 10.42 16.09
C LYS A 83 16.92 11.21 16.57
N GLY A 84 16.01 10.58 17.32
CA GLY A 84 14.79 11.22 17.84
C GLY A 84 13.69 11.43 16.79
N TYR A 85 13.70 10.70 15.66
CA TYR A 85 12.66 10.81 14.64
C TYR A 85 11.43 9.94 14.98
N VAL A 86 10.68 10.36 15.99
CA VAL A 86 9.57 9.59 16.58
C VAL A 86 8.54 9.14 15.54
N ASN A 87 8.07 10.04 14.67
CA ASN A 87 7.03 9.70 13.68
C ASN A 87 7.50 8.69 12.63
N LEU A 88 8.78 8.76 12.22
CA LEU A 88 9.34 7.80 11.26
C LEU A 88 9.50 6.42 11.90
N VAL A 89 9.91 6.38 13.17
CA VAL A 89 10.03 5.13 13.92
C VAL A 89 8.65 4.47 14.07
N GLU A 90 7.63 5.24 14.44
CA GLU A 90 6.26 4.73 14.56
C GLU A 90 5.75 4.16 13.23
N ASP A 91 5.99 4.86 12.12
CA ASP A 91 5.62 4.40 10.78
C ASP A 91 6.26 3.04 10.45
N LEU A 92 7.60 2.95 10.58
CA LEU A 92 8.37 1.73 10.30
C LEU A 92 7.99 0.54 11.20
N GLU A 93 7.57 0.80 12.44
CA GLU A 93 7.15 -0.23 13.40
C GLU A 93 5.75 -0.78 13.08
N THR A 94 4.95 -0.05 12.32
CA THR A 94 3.60 -0.47 11.89
C THR A 94 3.56 -1.09 10.49
N GLU A 95 4.71 -1.24 9.85
CA GLU A 95 4.87 -1.99 8.59
C GLU A 95 5.00 -3.50 8.88
N TYR A 96 4.44 -4.34 7.99
CA TYR A 96 4.46 -5.82 8.05
C TYR A 96 4.95 -6.43 6.73
#